data_AF-A0A7L2ICJ7-F1
#
_entry.id   AF-A0A7L2ICJ7-F1
#
_cell.length_a   1.000
_cell.length_b   1.000
_cell.length_c   1.000
_cell.angle_alpha   90.00
_cell.angle_beta   90.00
_cell.angle_gamma   90.00
#
_symmetry.space_group_name_H-M   'P 1'
#
loop_
_entity.id
_entity.type
_entity.pdbx_description
1 polymer ?
#
loop_
_entity_poly.entity_id
_entity_poly.type
_entity_poly.pdbx_seq_one_letter_code
_entity_poly.pdbx_strand_id
1 'polypeptide(L)'
;QEVKVSSPDYPERNRENVMDDFLKRIECYKVTYQPLDPDVYDKDLSFIKVINVGQRFLVNRVQDYIQSKIVYYLMNIHVQPRTIYLCRHGESDYNLVGKIGGDSGLSPRGKQFAQALKKFIEEQDIADLKVWTSQLKRTIQTAESLGVTYEQWKILNEIDA
;
A
#
# COMPACT_ATOMS: atom_id res chain seq x y z
N GLN A 1 9.72 -14.68 -6.03
CA GLN A 1 10.04 -15.57 -7.18
C GLN A 1 9.31 -15.17 -8.46
N GLU A 2 8.20 -14.42 -8.42
CA GLU A 2 7.37 -14.13 -9.60
C GLU A 2 7.98 -13.20 -10.67
N VAL A 3 8.85 -12.25 -10.31
CA VAL A 3 9.26 -11.17 -11.24
C VAL A 3 10.32 -11.61 -12.26
N LYS A 4 11.06 -12.70 -12.02
CA LYS A 4 12.20 -13.08 -12.88
C LYS A 4 11.80 -13.85 -14.13
N VAL A 5 10.66 -14.54 -14.10
CA VAL A 5 10.10 -15.26 -15.25
C VAL A 5 9.57 -14.32 -16.33
N SER A 6 9.23 -13.08 -15.97
CA SER A 6 8.80 -12.00 -16.88
C SER A 6 9.90 -10.96 -17.13
N SER A 7 11.13 -11.23 -16.69
CA SER A 7 12.27 -10.32 -16.86
C SER A 7 12.72 -10.27 -18.32
N PRO A 8 13.09 -9.09 -18.85
CA PRO A 8 13.65 -8.98 -20.20
C PRO A 8 14.99 -9.72 -20.38
N ASP A 9 15.67 -10.08 -19.27
CA ASP A 9 16.89 -10.89 -19.24
C ASP A 9 16.71 -12.29 -19.86
N TYR A 10 15.48 -12.81 -19.96
CA TYR A 10 15.19 -14.14 -20.48
C TYR A 10 14.31 -14.06 -21.73
N PRO A 11 14.86 -14.30 -22.95
CA PRO A 11 14.13 -14.15 -24.21
C PRO A 11 13.10 -15.26 -24.48
N GLU A 12 13.28 -16.44 -23.89
CA GLU A 12 12.38 -17.59 -24.04
C GLU A 12 11.61 -17.92 -22.77
N ARG A 13 10.33 -18.30 -22.94
CA ARG A 13 9.35 -18.48 -21.86
C ARG A 13 9.36 -19.88 -21.22
N ASN A 14 10.41 -20.68 -21.40
CA ASN A 14 10.50 -21.95 -20.68
C ASN A 14 10.93 -21.69 -19.22
N ARG A 15 9.94 -21.59 -18.34
CA ARG A 15 10.09 -21.20 -16.93
C ARG A 15 11.09 -22.06 -16.16
N GLU A 16 11.22 -23.33 -16.51
CA GLU A 16 12.10 -24.28 -15.83
C GLU A 16 13.57 -23.96 -16.11
N ASN A 17 13.93 -23.75 -17.39
CA ASN A 17 15.28 -23.38 -17.79
C ASN A 17 15.70 -22.02 -17.22
N VAL A 18 14.77 -21.06 -17.17
CA VAL A 18 14.98 -19.74 -16.56
C VAL A 18 15.28 -19.86 -15.06
N MET A 19 14.56 -20.71 -14.34
CA MET A 19 14.78 -20.89 -12.90
C MET A 19 16.14 -21.54 -12.61
N ASP A 20 16.53 -22.57 -13.36
CA ASP A 20 17.82 -23.26 -13.19
C ASP A 20 19.00 -22.31 -13.44
N ASP A 21 18.98 -21.56 -14.55
CA ASP A 21 20.01 -20.55 -14.85
C ASP A 21 20.06 -19.47 -13.76
N PHE A 22 18.90 -18.99 -13.30
CA PHE A 22 18.84 -17.96 -12.28
C PHE A 22 19.42 -18.42 -10.93
N LEU A 23 19.18 -19.68 -10.54
CA LEU A 23 19.78 -20.27 -9.34
C LEU A 23 21.31 -20.37 -9.48
N LYS A 24 21.82 -20.82 -10.63
CA LYS A 24 23.27 -20.82 -10.91
C LYS A 24 23.87 -19.41 -10.83
N ARG A 25 23.17 -18.41 -11.35
CA ARG A 25 23.59 -17.01 -11.27
C ARG A 25 23.69 -16.54 -9.81
N ILE A 26 22.74 -16.90 -8.95
CA ILE A 26 22.82 -16.61 -7.50
C ILE A 26 24.08 -17.25 -6.88
N GLU A 27 24.37 -18.51 -7.20
CA GLU A 27 25.58 -19.18 -6.70
C GLU A 27 26.86 -18.45 -7.11
N CYS A 28 26.94 -17.92 -8.33
CA CYS A 28 28.09 -17.11 -8.76
C CYS A 28 28.27 -15.85 -7.88
N TYR A 29 27.18 -15.17 -7.50
CA TYR A 29 27.28 -13.99 -6.61
C TYR A 29 27.69 -14.37 -5.19
N LYS A 30 27.28 -15.54 -4.68
CA LYS A 30 27.66 -15.99 -3.32
C LYS A 30 29.16 -16.15 -3.14
N VAL A 31 29.91 -16.48 -4.19
CA VAL A 31 31.38 -16.68 -4.13
C VAL A 31 32.11 -15.44 -3.63
N THR A 32 31.61 -14.24 -3.95
CA THR A 32 32.29 -12.97 -3.66
C THR A 32 31.48 -12.04 -2.75
N TYR A 33 30.25 -12.42 -2.38
CA TYR A 33 29.37 -11.58 -1.60
C TYR A 33 29.87 -11.41 -0.16
N GLN A 34 30.18 -10.17 0.20
CA GLN A 34 30.49 -9.76 1.56
C GLN A 34 29.33 -8.87 2.05
N PRO A 35 28.50 -9.34 2.99
CA PRO A 35 27.48 -8.50 3.60
C PRO A 35 28.15 -7.34 4.35
N LEU A 36 27.46 -6.19 4.43
CA LEU A 36 27.92 -5.07 5.27
C LEU A 36 28.21 -5.57 6.70
N ASP A 37 29.19 -5.01 7.40
CA ASP A 37 29.57 -5.37 8.76
C ASP A 37 29.61 -4.12 9.66
N PRO A 38 28.55 -3.87 10.46
CA PRO A 38 28.47 -2.69 11.32
C PRO A 38 29.47 -2.69 12.48
N ASP A 39 30.08 -3.82 12.81
CA ASP A 39 30.91 -3.94 14.02
C ASP A 39 32.38 -3.65 13.71
N VAL A 40 32.84 -3.99 12.50
CA VAL A 40 34.26 -3.90 12.12
C VAL A 40 34.49 -2.94 10.94
N TYR A 41 34.11 -3.36 9.74
CA TYR A 41 34.51 -2.69 8.49
C TYR A 41 33.62 -1.49 8.12
N ASP A 42 32.31 -1.62 8.30
CA ASP A 42 31.30 -0.65 7.86
C ASP A 42 30.69 0.16 9.02
N LYS A 43 31.33 0.13 10.20
CA LYS A 43 30.85 0.79 11.42
C LYS A 43 30.55 2.28 11.28
N ASP A 44 31.27 2.94 10.38
CA ASP A 44 31.15 4.38 10.13
C ASP A 44 30.17 4.73 8.99
N LEU A 45 29.63 3.73 8.28
CA LEU A 45 28.70 3.91 7.17
C LEU A 45 27.24 4.03 7.61
N SER A 46 26.47 4.82 6.87
CA SER A 46 25.03 4.96 7.03
C SER A 46 24.30 3.95 6.16
N PHE A 47 23.61 2.98 6.75
CA PHE A 47 22.88 1.96 6.00
C PHE A 47 21.72 1.34 6.78
N ILE A 48 20.86 0.64 6.04
CA ILE A 48 19.83 -0.25 6.57
C ILE A 48 19.95 -1.62 5.91
N LYS A 49 20.02 -2.68 6.72
CA LYS A 49 19.85 -4.06 6.27
C LYS A 49 18.43 -4.50 6.54
N VAL A 50 17.70 -4.84 5.48
CA VAL A 50 16.37 -5.44 5.55
C VAL A 50 16.52 -6.95 5.50
N ILE A 51 16.19 -7.64 6.59
CA ILE A 51 16.42 -9.07 6.76
C ILE A 51 15.08 -9.80 6.65
N ASN A 52 15.07 -10.88 5.86
CA ASN A 52 13.91 -11.73 5.63
C ASN A 52 12.64 -10.94 5.28
N VAL A 53 12.74 -10.08 4.26
CA VAL A 53 11.59 -9.34 3.71
C VAL A 53 10.87 -8.48 4.77
N GLY A 54 11.66 -7.82 5.64
CA GLY A 54 11.14 -6.87 6.63
C GLY A 54 10.81 -7.47 8.00
N GLN A 55 11.12 -8.75 8.25
CA GLN A 55 10.99 -9.33 9.59
C GLN A 55 11.93 -8.70 10.62
N ARG A 56 13.11 -8.27 10.18
CA ARG A 56 14.10 -7.60 11.04
C ARG A 56 14.87 -6.54 10.26
N PHE A 57 15.23 -5.47 10.96
CA PHE A 57 16.03 -4.38 10.42
C PHE A 57 17.28 -4.19 11.28
N LEU A 58 18.42 -3.93 10.63
CA LEU A 58 19.62 -3.40 11.27
C LEU A 58 19.91 -2.06 10.63
N VAL A 59 19.84 -0.99 11.43
CA VAL A 59 20.07 0.38 10.98
C VAL A 59 21.36 0.88 11.62
N ASN A 60 22.29 1.39 10.80
CA ASN A 60 23.53 1.98 11.27
C ASN A 60 23.61 3.45 10.86
N ARG A 61 23.99 4.31 11.81
CA ARG A 61 24.32 5.74 11.63
C ARG A 61 23.40 6.52 10.70
N VAL A 62 22.15 6.72 11.10
CA VAL A 62 21.25 7.66 10.41
C VAL A 62 21.75 9.09 10.65
N GLN A 63 22.10 9.81 9.58
CA GLN A 63 22.76 11.12 9.65
C GLN A 63 21.80 12.30 9.58
N ASP A 64 20.64 12.12 8.95
CA ASP A 64 19.75 13.23 8.65
C ASP A 64 18.26 12.82 8.66
N TYR A 65 17.43 13.82 8.40
CA TYR A 65 15.99 13.68 8.35
C TYR A 65 15.52 12.75 7.22
N ILE A 66 16.14 12.82 6.04
CA ILE A 66 15.70 12.03 4.89
C ILE A 66 16.01 10.55 5.08
N GLN A 67 17.18 10.21 5.62
CA GLN A 67 17.55 8.85 5.98
C GLN A 67 16.60 8.29 7.06
N SER A 68 16.24 9.10 8.06
CA SER A 68 15.25 8.71 9.07
C SER A 68 13.89 8.39 8.45
N LYS A 69 13.44 9.18 7.46
CA LYS A 69 12.20 8.94 6.73
C LYS A 69 12.25 7.69 5.85
N ILE A 70 13.40 7.41 5.22
CA ILE A 70 13.62 6.17 4.45
C ILE A 70 13.50 4.95 5.37
N VAL A 71 14.16 4.97 6.53
CA VAL A 71 14.07 3.89 7.54
C VAL A 71 12.62 3.68 7.96
N TYR A 72 11.94 4.76 8.35
CA TYR A 72 10.52 4.70 8.75
C TYR A 72 9.64 4.11 7.65
N TYR A 73 9.82 4.51 6.40
CA TYR A 73 9.05 3.98 5.27
C TYR A 73 9.28 2.47 5.10
N LEU A 74 10.54 2.03 5.07
CA LEU A 74 10.89 0.61 4.90
C LEU A 74 10.36 -0.28 6.02
N MET A 75 10.23 0.23 7.24
CA MET A 75 9.66 -0.50 8.37
C MET A 75 8.13 -0.69 8.29
N ASN A 76 7.42 0.07 7.46
CA ASN A 76 5.96 0.03 7.36
C ASN A 76 5.43 -0.63 6.07
N ILE A 77 6.31 -0.96 5.11
CA ILE A 77 5.91 -1.69 3.90
C ILE A 77 5.91 -3.20 4.12
N HIS A 78 5.05 -3.91 3.40
CA HIS A 78 5.02 -5.37 3.38
C HIS A 78 4.62 -5.89 1.99
N VAL A 79 5.12 -7.09 1.65
CA VAL A 79 4.90 -7.72 0.34
C VAL A 79 3.66 -8.61 0.30
N GLN A 80 2.88 -8.66 1.39
CA GLN A 80 1.77 -9.59 1.46
C GLN A 80 0.67 -9.16 0.49
N PRO A 81 0.11 -10.09 -0.32
CA PRO A 81 -0.94 -9.77 -1.26
C PRO A 81 -2.12 -9.10 -0.56
N ARG A 82 -2.58 -7.98 -1.11
CA ARG A 82 -3.78 -7.25 -0.65
C ARG A 82 -4.35 -6.40 -1.77
N THR A 83 -5.63 -6.07 -1.65
CA THR A 83 -6.33 -5.18 -2.57
C THR A 83 -6.72 -3.90 -1.85
N ILE A 84 -6.48 -2.75 -2.47
CA ILE A 84 -6.90 -1.44 -1.97
C ILE A 84 -7.98 -0.91 -2.91
N TYR A 85 -9.17 -0.68 -2.38
CA TYR A 85 -10.28 -0.08 -3.12
C TYR A 85 -10.37 1.41 -2.79
N LEU A 86 -10.41 2.26 -3.82
CA LEU A 86 -10.57 3.70 -3.67
C LEU A 86 -11.81 4.14 -4.43
N CYS A 87 -12.70 4.85 -3.73
CA CYS A 87 -13.83 5.53 -4.33
C CYS A 87 -14.09 6.85 -3.61
N ARG A 88 -14.81 7.76 -4.27
CA ARG A 88 -15.34 8.95 -3.61
C ARG A 88 -16.58 8.57 -2.80
N HIS A 89 -17.06 9.51 -1.97
CA HIS A 89 -18.41 9.44 -1.45
C HIS A 89 -19.45 9.36 -2.59
N GLY A 90 -20.63 8.81 -2.31
CA GLY A 90 -21.76 8.93 -3.23
C GLY A 90 -22.07 10.41 -3.54
N GLU A 91 -22.68 10.69 -4.68
CA GLU A 91 -23.02 12.06 -5.07
C GLU A 91 -23.71 12.83 -3.93
N SER A 92 -23.26 14.06 -3.68
CA SER A 92 -23.78 14.94 -2.63
C SER A 92 -24.67 16.05 -3.20
N ASP A 93 -25.47 16.68 -2.35
CA ASP A 93 -26.31 17.82 -2.77
C ASP A 93 -25.48 18.98 -3.33
N TYR A 94 -24.27 19.22 -2.81
CA TYR A 94 -23.38 20.24 -3.36
C TYR A 94 -22.82 19.88 -4.74
N ASN A 95 -22.65 18.59 -5.04
CA ASN A 95 -22.27 18.20 -6.40
C ASN A 95 -23.36 18.53 -7.42
N LEU A 96 -24.64 18.38 -7.07
CA LEU A 96 -25.76 18.71 -7.96
C LEU A 96 -25.80 20.19 -8.35
N VAL A 97 -25.38 21.07 -7.44
CA VAL A 97 -25.35 22.52 -7.67
C VAL A 97 -23.96 23.05 -8.04
N GLY A 98 -22.99 22.17 -8.29
CA GLY A 98 -21.62 22.55 -8.67
C GLY A 98 -20.85 23.30 -7.58
N LYS A 99 -21.25 23.16 -6.31
CA LYS A 99 -20.59 23.83 -5.18
C LYS A 99 -19.42 22.98 -4.66
N ILE A 100 -18.30 23.64 -4.41
CA ILE A 100 -17.09 23.01 -3.85
C ILE A 100 -17.08 23.05 -2.31
N GLY A 101 -16.32 22.13 -1.69
CA GLY A 101 -16.13 22.07 -0.24
C GLY A 101 -17.40 21.78 0.56
N GLY A 102 -17.45 22.28 1.79
CA GLY A 102 -18.57 22.14 2.71
C GLY A 102 -18.82 20.71 3.20
N ASP A 103 -19.97 20.51 3.84
CA ASP A 103 -20.35 19.26 4.51
C ASP A 103 -21.79 18.82 4.19
N SER A 104 -22.18 18.94 2.92
CA SER A 104 -23.50 18.46 2.47
C SER A 104 -23.60 16.94 2.53
N GLY A 105 -24.81 16.43 2.74
CA GLY A 105 -25.11 15.00 2.70
C GLY A 105 -25.24 14.43 1.28
N LEU A 106 -25.56 13.15 1.21
CA LEU A 106 -25.80 12.43 -0.03
C LEU A 106 -27.12 12.84 -0.71
N SER A 107 -27.06 13.01 -2.03
CA SER A 107 -28.22 13.10 -2.90
C SER A 107 -28.97 11.76 -2.94
N PRO A 108 -30.20 11.70 -3.49
CA PRO A 108 -30.90 10.43 -3.71
C PRO A 108 -30.07 9.42 -4.52
N ARG A 109 -29.34 9.89 -5.54
CA ARG A 109 -28.45 9.05 -6.35
C ARG A 109 -27.19 8.64 -5.59
N GLY A 110 -26.67 9.50 -4.72
CA GLY A 110 -25.56 9.14 -3.82
C GLY A 110 -25.92 8.01 -2.85
N LYS A 111 -27.16 7.99 -2.34
CA LYS A 111 -27.65 6.89 -1.50
C LYS A 111 -27.78 5.58 -2.30
N GLN A 112 -28.23 5.65 -3.55
CA GLN A 112 -28.26 4.49 -4.45
C GLN A 112 -26.85 3.94 -4.70
N PHE A 113 -25.86 4.81 -4.93
CA PHE A 113 -24.46 4.41 -5.03
C PHE A 113 -23.98 3.68 -3.77
N ALA A 114 -24.30 4.19 -2.57
CA ALA A 114 -23.89 3.56 -1.32
C ALA A 114 -24.46 2.13 -1.16
N GLN A 115 -25.70 1.89 -1.61
CA GLN A 115 -26.30 0.56 -1.64
C GLN A 115 -25.67 -0.34 -2.71
N ALA A 116 -25.34 0.20 -3.88
CA ALA A 116 -24.62 -0.55 -4.90
C ALA A 116 -23.20 -0.93 -4.45
N LEU A 117 -22.52 -0.02 -3.73
CA LEU A 117 -21.20 -0.27 -3.14
C LEU A 117 -21.27 -1.38 -2.09
N LYS A 118 -22.30 -1.39 -1.24
CA LYS A 118 -22.55 -2.50 -0.30
C LYS A 118 -22.59 -3.83 -1.04
N LYS A 119 -23.45 -3.94 -2.05
CA LYS A 119 -23.61 -5.16 -2.84
C LYS A 119 -22.29 -5.57 -3.50
N PHE A 120 -21.56 -4.62 -4.08
CA PHE A 120 -20.24 -4.88 -4.67
C PHE A 120 -19.27 -5.47 -3.64
N ILE A 121 -19.17 -4.88 -2.45
CA ILE A 121 -18.27 -5.35 -1.40
C ILE A 121 -18.66 -6.75 -0.89
N GLU A 122 -19.96 -7.02 -0.74
CA GLU A 122 -20.47 -8.35 -0.38
C GLU A 122 -20.12 -9.40 -1.45
N GLU A 123 -20.23 -9.05 -2.74
CA GLU A 123 -19.87 -9.93 -3.85
C GLU A 123 -18.37 -10.19 -3.98
N GLN A 124 -17.52 -9.26 -3.51
CA GLN A 124 -16.06 -9.46 -3.51
C GLN A 124 -15.57 -10.39 -2.40
N ASP A 125 -16.39 -10.67 -1.37
CA ASP A 125 -16.06 -11.54 -0.24
C ASP A 125 -14.67 -11.26 0.38
N ILE A 126 -14.43 -9.99 0.71
CA ILE A 126 -13.11 -9.52 1.16
C ILE A 126 -12.89 -9.87 2.63
N ALA A 127 -11.96 -10.77 2.91
CA ALA A 127 -11.53 -11.09 4.26
C ALA A 127 -10.95 -9.86 4.99
N ASP A 128 -11.33 -9.67 6.26
CA ASP A 128 -10.83 -8.64 7.16
C ASP A 128 -10.86 -7.20 6.59
N LEU A 129 -11.89 -6.87 5.80
CA LEU A 129 -12.04 -5.54 5.19
C LEU A 129 -11.99 -4.41 6.23
N LYS A 130 -11.08 -3.46 6.02
CA LYS A 130 -11.01 -2.19 6.75
C LYS A 130 -11.60 -1.08 5.90
N VAL A 131 -12.55 -0.34 6.46
CA VAL A 131 -13.20 0.80 5.78
C VAL A 131 -12.78 2.09 6.46
N TRP A 132 -12.25 3.02 5.68
CA TRP A 132 -11.88 4.35 6.15
C TRP A 132 -12.70 5.43 5.45
N THR A 133 -13.12 6.43 6.20
CA THR A 133 -13.84 7.60 5.71
C THR A 133 -13.17 8.89 6.16
N SER A 134 -13.50 10.00 5.50
CA SER A 134 -13.25 11.33 6.07
C SER A 134 -14.21 11.61 7.23
N GLN A 135 -14.03 12.75 7.91
CA GLN A 135 -15.00 13.23 8.90
C GLN A 135 -16.21 13.95 8.28
N LEU A 136 -16.27 14.05 6.95
CA LEU A 136 -17.35 14.74 6.25
C LEU A 136 -18.56 13.81 6.07
N LYS A 137 -19.76 14.35 6.30
CA LYS A 137 -21.06 13.65 6.32
C LYS A 137 -21.25 12.73 5.11
N ARG A 138 -20.90 13.19 3.92
CA ARG A 138 -21.05 12.41 2.68
C ARG A 138 -20.24 11.11 2.63
N THR A 139 -19.00 11.08 3.15
CA THR A 139 -18.23 9.83 3.21
C THR A 139 -18.76 8.91 4.29
N ILE A 140 -19.18 9.48 5.43
CA ILE A 140 -19.77 8.74 6.55
C ILE A 140 -21.06 8.04 6.12
N GLN A 141 -22.01 8.78 5.52
CA GLN A 141 -23.28 8.23 5.02
C GLN A 141 -23.10 7.14 3.95
N THR A 142 -22.03 7.24 3.15
CA THR A 142 -21.69 6.21 2.17
C THR A 142 -21.27 4.92 2.89
N ALA A 143 -20.42 5.01 3.91
CA ALA A 143 -19.94 3.86 4.67
C ALA A 143 -20.99 3.26 5.62
N GLU A 144 -21.89 4.08 6.19
CA GLU A 144 -23.00 3.61 7.03
C GLU A 144 -23.87 2.57 6.30
N SER A 145 -24.04 2.73 4.98
CA SER A 145 -24.81 1.79 4.15
C SER A 145 -24.16 0.41 4.05
N LEU A 146 -22.85 0.29 4.26
CA LEU A 146 -22.11 -0.97 4.12
C LEU A 146 -22.41 -1.96 5.26
N GLY A 147 -22.88 -1.47 6.42
CA GLY A 147 -23.18 -2.33 7.58
C GLY A 147 -21.93 -2.92 8.26
N VAL A 148 -20.74 -2.40 7.98
CA VAL A 148 -19.47 -2.81 8.60
C VAL A 148 -18.90 -1.69 9.47
N THR A 149 -17.99 -2.04 10.37
CA THR A 149 -17.23 -1.04 11.14
C THR A 149 -16.33 -0.22 10.22
N TYR A 150 -16.29 1.10 10.43
CA TYR A 150 -15.42 2.02 9.70
C TYR A 150 -14.74 3.00 10.64
N GLU A 151 -13.58 3.51 10.23
CA GLU A 151 -12.80 4.49 10.97
C GLU A 151 -12.80 5.84 10.25
N GLN A 152 -12.99 6.92 11.00
CA GLN A 152 -13.02 8.28 10.45
C GLN A 152 -11.69 8.97 10.64
N TRP A 153 -11.12 9.49 9.56
CA TRP A 153 -9.81 10.13 9.54
C TRP A 153 -9.94 11.57 9.07
N LYS A 154 -9.62 12.53 9.95
CA LYS A 154 -9.64 13.97 9.60
C LYS A 154 -8.71 14.31 8.43
N ILE A 155 -7.58 13.60 8.32
CA ILE A 155 -6.61 13.77 7.22
C ILE A 155 -7.15 13.32 5.86
N LEU A 156 -8.27 12.61 5.82
CA LEU A 156 -8.98 12.24 4.58
C LEU A 156 -10.05 13.25 4.20
N ASN A 157 -10.21 14.37 4.92
CA ASN A 157 -11.12 15.43 4.53
C ASN A 157 -10.73 15.99 3.16
N GLU A 158 -11.75 16.44 2.43
CA GLU A 158 -11.55 17.20 1.19
C GLU A 158 -10.65 18.40 1.43
N ILE A 159 -9.94 18.81 0.38
CA ILE A 159 -9.10 20.01 0.43
C ILE A 159 -9.92 21.22 0.91
N ASP A 160 -9.33 22.01 1.80
CA ASP A 160 -9.91 23.28 2.25
C ASP A 160 -9.73 24.30 1.12
N ALA A 161 -10.84 24.87 0.65
CA ALA A 161 -10.93 25.64 -0.60
C ALA A 161 -11.14 27.13 -0.36
#